data_AF-A0A538CNM2-F1
#
_entry.id   AF-A0A538CNM2-F1
#
_cell.length_a   1.000
_cell.length_b   1.000
_cell.length_c   1.000
_cell.angle_alpha   90.00
_cell.angle_beta   90.00
_cell.angle_gamma   90.00
#
_symmetry.space_group_name_H-M   'P 1'
#
loop_
_entity.id
_entity.type
_entity.pdbx_description
1 polymer ?
#
loop_
_entity_poly.entity_id
_entity_poly.type
_entity_poly.pdbx_seq_one_letter_code
_entity_poly.pdbx_strand_id
1 'polypeptide(L)' 'MDSRPVGVFDSGVGGLTVLHECLVTMPHEDFVYLGDNARLPYGPRPLDEVRRFAREIGAF' A
#
# COMPACT_ATOMS: atom_id res chain seq x y z
N MET A 1 -2.22 -15.38 -17.92
CA MET A 1 -1.73 -14.16 -17.25
C MET A 1 -2.82 -13.67 -16.33
N ASP A 2 -2.46 -13.36 -15.10
CA ASP A 2 -3.39 -12.73 -14.17
C ASP A 2 -3.59 -11.29 -14.61
N SER A 3 -4.84 -10.86 -14.80
CA SER A 3 -5.17 -9.51 -15.27
C SER A 3 -5.62 -8.61 -14.12
N ARG A 4 -5.45 -9.06 -12.86
CA ARG A 4 -5.77 -8.27 -11.68
C ARG A 4 -4.66 -7.25 -11.41
N PRO A 5 -4.99 -6.04 -10.94
CA PRO A 5 -4.00 -5.03 -10.61
C PRO A 5 -3.18 -5.43 -9.37
N VAL A 6 -1.97 -4.89 -9.27
CA VAL A 6 -1.13 -4.94 -8.08
C VAL A 6 -1.65 -3.95 -7.03
N GLY A 7 -2.06 -4.47 -5.88
CA GLY A 7 -2.43 -3.66 -4.73
C GLY A 7 -1.21 -3.13 -3.99
N VAL A 8 -1.12 -1.82 -3.81
CA VAL A 8 -0.10 -1.13 -3.01
C VAL A 8 -0.82 -0.39 -1.88
N PHE A 9 -0.35 -0.54 -0.65
CA PHE A 9 -0.87 0.23 0.47
C PHE A 9 0.26 0.90 1.24
N ASP A 10 -0.02 2.09 1.78
CA ASP A 10 0.88 2.79 2.67
C ASP A 10 0.07 3.61 3.67
N SER A 11 0.72 3.97 4.77
CA SER A 11 0.17 4.86 5.77
C SER A 11 -0.10 6.28 5.24
N GLY A 12 0.52 6.75 4.14
CA GLY A 12 0.27 8.11 3.66
C GLY A 12 0.73 8.38 2.22
N VAL A 13 1.25 9.59 1.98
CA VAL A 13 1.77 10.02 0.67
C VAL A 13 3.19 9.51 0.36
N GLY A 14 3.91 8.99 1.37
CA GLY A 14 5.28 8.49 1.21
C GLY A 14 5.36 7.31 0.24
N GLY A 15 4.39 6.42 0.27
CA GLY A 15 4.30 5.24 -0.60
C GLY A 15 4.11 5.55 -2.08
N LEU A 16 3.76 6.79 -2.45
CA LEU A 16 3.70 7.19 -3.87
C LEU A 16 5.08 7.16 -4.53
N THR A 17 6.16 7.30 -3.76
CA THR A 17 7.53 7.16 -4.29
C THR A 17 7.81 5.72 -4.74
N VAL A 18 7.36 4.73 -3.97
CA VAL A 18 7.46 3.32 -4.31
C VAL A 18 6.55 3.00 -5.50
N LEU A 19 5.31 3.50 -5.49
CA LEU A 19 4.38 3.34 -6.62
C LEU A 19 4.96 3.91 -7.91
N HIS A 20 5.62 5.08 -7.84
CA HIS A 20 6.26 5.69 -9.01
C HIS A 20 7.33 4.77 -9.62
N GLU A 21 8.23 4.23 -8.80
CA GLU A 21 9.25 3.28 -9.27
C GLU A 21 8.65 2.00 -9.86
N CYS A 22 7.54 1.51 -9.28
CA CYS A 22 6.79 0.39 -9.84
C CYS A 22 6.21 0.71 -11.22
N LEU A 23 5.60 1.88 -11.40
CA LEU A 23 5.04 2.31 -12.69
C LEU A 23 6.12 2.45 -13.77
N VAL A 24 7.33 2.92 -13.40
CA VAL A 24 8.45 3.06 -14.33
C VAL A 24 9.02 1.69 -14.71
N THR A 25 9.18 0.79 -13.74
CA THR A 25 9.81 -0.53 -13.95
C THR A 25 8.86 -1.55 -14.58
N MET A 26 7.56 -1.43 -14.32
CA MET A 26 6.51 -2.36 -14.77
C MET A 26 5.39 -1.59 -15.49
N PRO A 27 5.67 -0.97 -16.65
CA PRO A 27 4.72 -0.09 -17.33
C PRO A 27 3.49 -0.80 -17.92
N HIS A 28 3.47 -2.14 -17.89
CA HIS A 28 2.38 -2.97 -18.40
C HIS A 28 1.49 -3.53 -17.28
N GLU A 29 1.83 -3.29 -16.02
CA GLU A 29 1.04 -3.72 -14.87
C GLU A 29 0.08 -2.60 -14.43
N ASP A 30 -1.14 -2.99 -14.08
CA ASP A 30 -2.09 -2.08 -13.46
C ASP A 30 -1.84 -2.03 -11.95
N PHE A 31 -1.97 -0.85 -11.33
CA PHE A 31 -1.76 -0.67 -9.89
C PHE A 31 -2.97 -0.02 -9.23
N VAL A 32 -3.28 -0.46 -8.01
CA VAL A 32 -4.27 0.17 -7.12
C VAL A 32 -3.56 0.60 -5.85
N TYR A 33 -3.58 1.90 -5.55
CA TYR A 33 -2.96 2.45 -4.35
C TYR A 33 -4.00 2.79 -3.28
N LEU A 34 -3.84 2.24 -2.08
CA LEU A 34 -4.66 2.52 -0.91
C LEU A 34 -3.83 3.25 0.14
N GLY A 35 -4.13 4.53 0.35
CA GLY A 35 -3.54 5.34 1.42
C GLY A 35 -4.37 5.24 2.70
N ASP A 36 -3.83 4.66 3.77
CA ASP A 36 -4.47 4.62 5.09
C ASP A 36 -4.25 5.92 5.88
N ASN A 37 -4.82 7.01 5.35
CA ASN A 37 -4.70 8.33 5.96
C ASN A 37 -5.45 8.44 7.31
N ALA A 38 -6.39 7.54 7.59
CA ALA A 38 -7.18 7.58 8.82
C ALA A 38 -6.39 7.13 10.06
N ARG A 39 -5.29 6.39 9.87
CA ARG A 39 -4.55 5.72 10.95
C ARG A 39 -3.09 6.18 11.08
N LEU A 40 -2.72 7.25 10.38
CA LEU A 40 -1.42 7.93 10.48
C LEU A 40 -1.08 8.40 11.89
N PRO A 41 0.22 8.44 12.26
CA PRO A 41 1.35 7.72 11.67
C PRO A 41 1.48 6.29 12.25
N TYR A 42 2.03 5.35 11.47
CA TYR A 42 2.31 3.99 11.96
C TYR A 42 3.57 3.90 12.83
N GLY A 43 4.52 4.82 12.66
CA GLY A 43 5.82 4.80 13.36
C GLY A 43 5.75 4.65 14.89
N PRO A 44 4.91 5.40 15.62
CA PRO A 44 4.82 5.29 17.08
C PRO A 44 3.90 4.15 17.56
N ARG A 45 3.27 3.41 16.64
CA ARG A 45 2.26 2.40 17.00
C ARG A 45 2.90 1.05 17.36
N PRO A 46 2.28 0.28 18.27
CA PRO A 46 2.66 -1.09 18.53
C PRO A 46 2.65 -1.96 17.26
N LEU A 47 3.60 -2.88 17.15
CA LEU A 47 3.78 -3.72 15.96
C LEU A 47 2.56 -4.62 15.69
N ASP A 48 1.90 -5.11 16.74
CA ASP A 48 0.66 -5.88 16.66
C ASP A 48 -0.50 -5.05 16.08
N GLU A 49 -0.58 -3.77 16.44
CA GLU A 49 -1.56 -2.84 15.88
C GLU A 49 -1.32 -2.62 14.37
N VAL A 50 -0.06 -2.36 13.97
CA VAL A 50 0.31 -2.18 12.56
C VAL A 50 0.05 -3.46 11.74
N ARG A 51 0.35 -4.64 12.29
CA ARG A 51 0.05 -5.93 11.65
C ARG A 51 -1.44 -6.15 11.46
N ARG A 52 -2.27 -5.73 12.41
CA ARG A 52 -3.73 -5.80 12.28
C ARG A 52 -4.19 -4.92 11.13
N PHE A 53 -3.72 -3.67 11.04
CA PHE A 53 -4.09 -2.77 9.95
C PHE A 53 -3.70 -3.33 8.58
N ALA A 54 -2.49 -3.86 8.43
CA ALA A 54 -2.05 -4.48 7.18
C ALA A 54 -2.95 -5.66 6.75
N ARG A 55 -3.40 -6.48 7.71
CA ARG A 55 -4.33 -7.59 7.43
C ARG A 55 -5.74 -7.11 7.06
N GLU A 56 -6.24 -6.08 7.73
CA GLU A 56 -7.55 -5.49 7.41
C GLU A 56 -7.56 -4.91 5.99
N ILE A 57 -6.50 -4.21 5.60
CA ILE A 57 -6.36 -3.63 4.25
C ILE A 57 -6.23 -4.74 3.21
N GLY A 58 -5.38 -5.75 3.44
CA GLY A 58 -5.18 -6.84 2.49
C GLY A 58 -6.35 -7.81 2.35
N ALA A 59 -7.37 -7.71 3.22
CA ALA A 59 -8.60 -8.49 3.12
C ALA A 59 -9.70 -7.78 2.32
N PHE A 60 -9.48 -6.53 1.92
CA PHE A 60 -10.38 -5.73 1.08
C PHE A 60 -10.11 -6.01 -0.41
#